data_AF-A0A536C182-F1
#
_entry.id   AF-A0A536C182-F1
#
_cell.length_a   1.000
_cell.length_b   1.000
_cell.length_c   1.000
_cell.angle_alpha   90.00
_cell.angle_beta   90.00
_cell.angle_gamma   90.00
#
_symmetry.space_group_name_H-M   'P 1'
#
loop_
_entity.id
_entity.type
_entity.pdbx_description
1 polymer ?
#
loop_
_entity_poly.entity_id
_entity_poly.type
_entity_poly.pdbx_seq_one_letter_code
_entity_poly.pdbx_strand_id
1 'polypeptide(L)'
;IVIRSMDEEWREYPIPHGSRVNVQGGQKIKAGQQITEGSISPQELLHILGREAVQTYLVDEVQKVYRSQGVDINDKHIEVIIRQMMRKVRVDTSGDTDLLPGEIVSQWEYEEANAKVLAEGGDPSVAQTVLLGLIKAALNTASWLSAASFQETTRVLTEAAISGKVDRLRGLKENVIIGKLIPAGTGLDYYQKLREESFKMFAELPQPVPASS
;
A
#
# COMPACT_ATOMS: atom_id res chain seq x y z
N ILE A 1 -18.15 18.70 -17.69
CA ILE A 1 -19.50 18.37 -17.17
C ILE A 1 -19.61 18.91 -15.77
N VAL A 2 -20.76 19.48 -15.41
CA VAL A 2 -21.06 19.94 -14.05
C VAL A 2 -21.93 18.88 -13.38
N ILE A 3 -21.53 18.42 -12.19
CA ILE A 3 -22.31 17.46 -11.37
C ILE A 3 -22.78 18.20 -10.12
N ARG A 4 -24.08 18.11 -9.81
CA ARG A 4 -24.68 18.62 -8.58
C ARG A 4 -24.86 17.48 -7.59
N SER A 5 -24.31 17.60 -6.38
CA SER A 5 -24.63 16.70 -5.25
C SER A 5 -26.04 16.99 -4.72
N MET A 6 -26.57 16.08 -3.89
CA MET A 6 -27.81 16.33 -3.14
C MET A 6 -27.66 17.48 -2.13
N ASP A 7 -26.44 17.74 -1.67
CA ASP A 7 -26.09 18.84 -0.75
C ASP A 7 -25.85 20.18 -1.47
N GLU A 8 -26.30 20.31 -2.73
CA GLU A 8 -26.14 21.49 -3.58
C GLU A 8 -24.71 21.93 -3.92
N GLU A 9 -23.71 21.13 -3.57
CA GLU A 9 -22.35 21.33 -4.07
C GLU A 9 -22.25 21.01 -5.57
N TRP A 10 -21.56 21.88 -6.30
CA TRP A 10 -21.27 21.70 -7.73
C TRP A 10 -19.80 21.34 -7.90
N ARG A 11 -19.52 20.28 -8.67
CA ARG A 11 -18.17 19.94 -9.10
C ARG A 11 -18.09 19.95 -10.62
N GLU A 12 -17.09 20.64 -11.13
CA GLU A 12 -16.78 20.68 -12.55
C GLU A 12 -15.71 19.65 -12.89
N TYR A 13 -16.03 18.80 -13.87
CA TYR A 13 -15.11 17.80 -14.39
C TYR A 13 -14.75 18.16 -15.83
N PRO A 14 -13.49 18.47 -16.13
CA PRO A 14 -13.04 18.69 -17.51
C PRO A 14 -13.12 17.37 -18.27
N ILE A 15 -13.64 17.42 -19.50
CA ILE A 15 -13.70 16.25 -20.39
C ILE A 15 -12.71 16.47 -21.52
N PRO A 16 -11.80 15.52 -21.77
CA PRO A 16 -10.90 15.60 -22.91
C PRO A 16 -11.65 15.82 -24.22
N HIS A 17 -11.13 16.69 -25.08
CA HIS A 17 -11.70 16.91 -26.40
C HIS A 17 -11.70 15.59 -27.20
N GLY A 18 -12.89 15.13 -27.60
CA GLY A 18 -13.09 13.90 -28.37
C GLY A 18 -13.67 12.71 -27.58
N SER A 19 -13.79 12.81 -26.24
CA SER A 19 -14.45 11.77 -25.45
C SER A 19 -15.97 11.74 -25.72
N ARG A 20 -16.50 10.55 -25.99
CA ARG A 20 -17.96 10.34 -26.09
C ARG A 20 -18.58 10.27 -24.69
N VAL A 21 -19.65 11.03 -24.49
CA VAL A 21 -20.36 11.11 -23.21
C VAL A 21 -21.52 10.12 -23.22
N ASN A 22 -21.60 9.28 -22.20
CA ASN A 22 -22.59 8.21 -22.06
C ASN A 22 -23.80 8.59 -21.19
N VAL A 23 -23.89 9.85 -20.77
CA VAL A 23 -24.97 10.37 -19.94
C VAL A 23 -25.72 11.52 -20.62
N GLN A 24 -26.99 11.69 -20.26
CA GLN A 24 -27.83 12.79 -20.73
C GLN A 24 -27.95 13.91 -19.70
N GLY A 25 -28.21 15.14 -20.15
CA GLY A 25 -28.46 16.28 -19.27
C GLY A 25 -29.67 16.03 -18.35
N GLY A 26 -29.51 16.25 -17.04
CA GLY A 26 -30.55 16.00 -16.04
C GLY A 26 -30.66 14.54 -15.57
N GLN A 27 -29.83 13.62 -16.07
CA GLN A 27 -29.79 12.24 -15.61
C GLN A 27 -29.24 12.15 -14.18
N LYS A 28 -29.92 11.39 -13.32
CA LYS A 28 -29.38 10.99 -12.02
C LYS A 28 -28.32 9.91 -12.22
N ILE A 29 -27.13 10.16 -11.69
CA ILE A 29 -25.99 9.24 -11.75
C ILE A 29 -25.58 8.83 -10.34
N LYS A 30 -25.02 7.63 -10.20
CA LYS A 30 -24.42 7.17 -8.93
C LYS A 30 -22.96 7.61 -8.85
N ALA A 31 -22.43 7.74 -7.63
CA ALA A 31 -21.00 7.92 -7.43
C ALA A 31 -20.23 6.79 -8.15
N GLY A 32 -19.15 7.16 -8.86
CA GLY A 32 -18.33 6.23 -9.64
C GLY A 32 -18.96 5.68 -10.93
N GLN A 33 -20.17 6.12 -11.31
CA GLN A 33 -20.75 5.77 -12.59
C GLN A 33 -19.92 6.37 -13.73
N GLN A 34 -19.59 5.56 -14.72
CA GLN A 34 -18.84 5.99 -15.90
C GLN A 34 -19.67 6.99 -16.74
N ILE A 35 -19.09 8.17 -16.96
CA ILE A 35 -19.74 9.30 -17.65
C ILE A 35 -19.23 9.44 -19.09
N THR A 36 -18.00 9.02 -19.35
CA THR A 36 -17.34 9.08 -20.66
C THR A 36 -16.89 7.69 -21.10
N GLU A 37 -16.88 7.41 -22.40
CA GLU A 37 -16.22 6.22 -22.95
C GLU A 37 -14.70 6.26 -22.67
N GLY A 38 -14.10 5.08 -22.53
CA GLY A 38 -12.66 4.90 -22.30
C GLY A 38 -12.34 4.11 -21.05
N SER A 39 -11.05 4.06 -20.71
CA SER A 39 -10.56 3.43 -19.48
C SER A 39 -10.81 4.31 -18.26
N ILE A 40 -11.19 3.68 -17.15
CA ILE A 40 -11.39 4.36 -15.87
C ILE A 40 -10.02 4.50 -15.18
N SER A 41 -9.73 5.69 -14.67
CA SER A 41 -8.56 5.96 -13.82
C SER A 41 -8.70 5.21 -12.48
N PRO A 42 -7.83 4.23 -12.17
CA PRO A 42 -7.90 3.52 -10.89
C PRO A 42 -7.68 4.44 -9.68
N GLN A 43 -6.93 5.54 -9.83
CA GLN A 43 -6.70 6.50 -8.75
C GLN A 43 -7.96 7.32 -8.45
N GLU A 44 -8.70 7.75 -9.48
CA GLU A 44 -9.98 8.45 -9.27
C GLU A 44 -11.02 7.51 -8.70
N LEU A 45 -11.07 6.28 -9.20
CA LEU A 45 -11.94 5.24 -8.68
C LEU A 45 -11.66 4.95 -7.19
N LEU A 46 -10.39 4.95 -6.77
CA LEU A 46 -9.99 4.78 -5.37
C LEU A 46 -10.52 5.91 -4.50
N HIS A 47 -10.45 7.14 -4.99
CA HIS A 47 -10.88 8.32 -4.24
C HIS A 47 -12.42 8.39 -4.13
N ILE A 48 -13.15 7.89 -5.13
CA ILE A 48 -14.62 7.99 -5.19
C ILE A 48 -15.32 6.80 -4.55
N LEU A 49 -14.90 5.57 -4.88
CA LEU A 49 -15.56 4.32 -4.47
C LEU A 49 -14.77 3.52 -3.43
N GLY A 50 -13.54 3.92 -3.13
CA GLY A 50 -12.71 3.25 -2.14
C GLY A 50 -11.99 2.01 -2.67
N ARG A 51 -11.34 1.33 -1.73
CA ARG A 51 -10.38 0.26 -2.02
C ARG A 51 -11.00 -0.96 -2.70
N GLU A 52 -12.13 -1.44 -2.18
CA GLU A 52 -12.76 -2.67 -2.67
C GLU A 52 -13.17 -2.55 -4.14
N ALA A 53 -13.79 -1.43 -4.52
CA ALA A 53 -14.19 -1.16 -5.89
C ALA A 53 -13.00 -1.16 -6.87
N VAL A 54 -11.87 -0.58 -6.46
CA VAL A 54 -10.63 -0.59 -7.27
C VAL A 54 -10.05 -1.99 -7.39
N GLN A 55 -10.07 -2.78 -6.32
CA GLN A 55 -9.58 -4.16 -6.37
C GLN A 55 -10.39 -4.99 -7.35
N THR A 56 -11.73 -4.94 -7.27
CA THR A 56 -12.62 -5.64 -8.21
C THR A 56 -12.39 -5.16 -9.65
N TYR A 57 -12.35 -3.85 -9.86
CA TYR A 57 -12.11 -3.27 -11.19
C TYR A 57 -10.78 -3.77 -11.80
N LEU A 58 -9.69 -3.74 -11.04
CA LEU A 58 -8.38 -4.19 -11.53
C LEU A 58 -8.34 -5.69 -11.82
N VAL A 59 -8.99 -6.52 -11.00
CA VAL A 59 -9.10 -7.97 -11.28
C VAL A 59 -9.86 -8.18 -12.58
N ASP A 60 -11.02 -7.56 -12.74
CA ASP A 60 -11.86 -7.73 -13.93
C ASP A 60 -11.17 -7.25 -15.22
N GLU A 61 -10.48 -6.10 -15.19
CA GLU A 61 -9.78 -5.59 -16.36
C GLU A 61 -8.60 -6.47 -16.78
N VAL A 62 -7.81 -6.95 -15.82
CA VAL A 62 -6.71 -7.88 -16.12
C VAL A 62 -7.26 -9.21 -16.65
N GLN A 63 -8.30 -9.73 -16.01
CA GLN A 63 -8.90 -11.02 -16.38
C GLN A 63 -9.55 -10.98 -17.76
N LYS A 64 -10.16 -9.86 -18.16
CA LYS A 64 -10.68 -9.66 -19.53
C LYS A 64 -9.59 -9.85 -20.58
N VAL A 65 -8.38 -9.31 -20.35
CA VAL A 65 -7.25 -9.45 -21.28
C VAL A 65 -6.80 -10.91 -21.37
N TYR A 66 -6.62 -11.60 -20.25
CA TYR A 66 -6.22 -13.02 -20.25
C TYR A 66 -7.27 -13.91 -20.95
N ARG A 67 -8.55 -13.73 -20.61
CA ARG A 67 -9.66 -14.44 -21.25
C ARG A 67 -9.72 -14.19 -22.76
N SER A 68 -9.45 -12.95 -23.21
CA SER A 68 -9.44 -12.62 -24.64
C SER A 68 -8.33 -13.32 -25.42
N GLN A 69 -7.24 -13.69 -24.73
CA GLN A 69 -6.13 -14.46 -25.29
C GLN A 69 -6.29 -15.97 -25.09
N GLY A 70 -7.43 -16.42 -24.54
CA GLY A 70 -7.70 -17.83 -24.26
C GLY A 70 -6.86 -18.42 -23.13
N VAL A 71 -6.30 -17.57 -22.25
CA VAL A 71 -5.49 -18.01 -21.10
C VAL A 71 -6.36 -17.99 -19.84
N ASP A 72 -6.43 -19.14 -19.17
CA ASP A 72 -7.09 -19.26 -17.87
C ASP A 72 -6.10 -19.00 -16.73
N ILE A 73 -6.45 -18.08 -15.84
CA ILE A 73 -5.67 -17.71 -14.65
C ILE A 73 -6.63 -17.50 -13.49
N ASN A 74 -6.28 -18.05 -12.33
CA ASN A 74 -7.08 -17.88 -11.12
C ASN A 74 -6.95 -16.45 -10.58
N ASP A 75 -8.08 -15.82 -10.28
CA ASP A 75 -8.18 -14.45 -9.75
C ASP A 75 -7.27 -14.22 -8.53
N LYS A 76 -7.06 -15.24 -7.69
CA LYS A 76 -6.18 -15.18 -6.51
C LYS A 76 -4.77 -14.67 -6.84
N HIS A 77 -4.22 -15.01 -8.00
CA HIS A 77 -2.89 -14.55 -8.40
C HIS A 77 -2.88 -13.04 -8.66
N ILE A 78 -3.93 -12.55 -9.33
CA ILE A 78 -4.10 -11.13 -9.66
C ILE A 78 -4.37 -10.34 -8.37
N GLU A 79 -5.23 -10.86 -7.48
CA GLU A 79 -5.52 -10.27 -6.17
C GLU A 79 -4.28 -10.10 -5.31
N VAL A 80 -3.39 -11.11 -5.28
CA VAL A 80 -2.13 -11.03 -4.52
C VAL A 80 -1.25 -9.89 -5.03
N ILE A 81 -1.21 -9.69 -6.36
CA ILE A 81 -0.45 -8.62 -7.00
C ILE A 81 -1.08 -7.25 -6.68
N ILE A 82 -2.40 -7.09 -6.87
CA ILE A 82 -3.12 -5.85 -6.56
C ILE A 82 -3.00 -5.50 -5.07
N ARG A 83 -3.05 -6.51 -4.19
CA ARG A 83 -2.81 -6.31 -2.77
C ARG A 83 -1.45 -5.65 -2.53
N GLN A 84 -0.38 -6.05 -3.23
CA GLN A 84 0.93 -5.40 -3.10
C GLN A 84 0.92 -3.95 -3.60
N MET A 85 0.17 -3.64 -4.66
CA MET A 85 0.03 -2.29 -5.20
C MET A 85 -0.66 -1.30 -4.24
N MET A 86 -1.42 -1.80 -3.26
CA MET A 86 -2.23 -1.01 -2.32
C MET A 86 -1.74 -1.06 -0.86
N ARG A 87 -0.50 -1.51 -0.59
CA ARG A 87 0.03 -1.62 0.80
C ARG A 87 0.54 -0.32 1.41
N LYS A 88 0.40 0.78 0.71
CA LYS A 88 0.94 2.08 1.11
C LYS A 88 -0.21 3.05 1.37
N VAL A 89 0.03 3.96 2.32
CA VAL A 89 -0.87 5.07 2.62
C VAL A 89 -0.07 6.36 2.50
N ARG A 90 -0.74 7.43 2.08
CA ARG A 90 -0.22 8.79 2.12
C ARG A 90 -0.83 9.49 3.32
N VAL A 91 0.01 10.04 4.18
CA VAL A 91 -0.41 10.79 5.36
C VAL A 91 -0.99 12.14 4.90
N ASP A 92 -2.18 12.46 5.36
CA ASP A 92 -2.84 13.74 5.10
C ASP A 92 -2.56 14.71 6.27
N THR A 93 -2.73 14.25 7.51
CA THR A 93 -2.41 15.00 8.73
C THR A 93 -1.62 14.14 9.70
N SER A 94 -0.58 14.70 10.32
CA SER A 94 0.31 13.98 11.25
C SER A 94 -0.33 13.65 12.59
N GLY A 95 -1.29 14.46 13.06
CA GLY A 95 -1.73 14.41 14.45
C GLY A 95 -0.52 14.59 15.39
N ASP A 96 -0.46 13.77 16.43
CA ASP A 96 0.66 13.68 17.38
C ASP A 96 1.66 12.55 17.03
N THR A 97 1.57 11.98 15.83
CA THR A 97 2.55 10.98 15.37
C THR A 97 3.82 11.62 14.81
N ASP A 98 4.89 10.83 14.73
CA ASP A 98 6.15 11.23 14.06
C ASP A 98 6.06 11.24 12.53
N LEU A 99 4.88 10.96 11.95
CA LEU A 99 4.68 10.89 10.50
C LEU A 99 4.49 12.28 9.88
N LEU A 100 5.00 12.48 8.67
CA LEU A 100 4.91 13.79 8.00
C LEU A 100 3.74 13.87 7.00
N PRO A 101 3.02 15.01 6.90
CA PRO A 101 2.03 15.22 5.85
C PRO A 101 2.64 15.04 4.45
N GLY A 102 1.96 14.29 3.59
CA GLY A 102 2.41 13.92 2.25
C GLY A 102 3.35 12.73 2.18
N GLU A 103 3.84 12.23 3.32
CA GLU A 103 4.71 11.06 3.38
C GLU A 103 3.97 9.79 2.95
N ILE A 104 4.66 8.91 2.20
CA ILE A 104 4.14 7.61 1.78
C ILE A 104 4.79 6.52 2.62
N VAL A 105 4.04 6.00 3.59
CA VAL A 105 4.48 4.94 4.51
C VAL A 105 3.74 3.64 4.25
N SER A 106 4.27 2.52 4.74
CA SER A 106 3.49 1.28 4.71
C SER A 106 2.29 1.36 5.63
N GLN A 107 1.22 0.66 5.24
CA GLN A 107 0.03 0.54 6.07
C GLN A 107 0.36 0.03 7.49
N TRP A 108 1.34 -0.87 7.59
CA TRP A 108 1.81 -1.38 8.89
C TRP A 108 2.50 -0.30 9.74
N GLU A 109 3.45 0.45 9.16
CA GLU A 109 4.13 1.54 9.88
C GLU A 109 3.14 2.60 10.35
N TYR A 110 2.16 2.93 9.51
CA TYR A 110 1.07 3.84 9.87
C TYR A 110 0.21 3.30 11.02
N GLU A 111 -0.21 2.04 10.95
CA GLU A 111 -1.00 1.38 12.01
C GLU A 111 -0.22 1.32 13.33
N GLU A 112 1.08 1.02 13.28
CA GLU A 112 1.97 0.97 14.45
C GLU A 112 2.16 2.35 15.10
N ALA A 113 2.41 3.39 14.30
CA ALA A 113 2.55 4.76 14.77
C ALA A 113 1.25 5.26 15.43
N ASN A 114 0.11 5.04 14.79
CA ASN A 114 -1.18 5.43 15.33
C ASN A 114 -1.55 4.65 16.60
N ALA A 115 -1.26 3.35 16.66
CA ALA A 115 -1.54 2.53 17.84
C ALA A 115 -0.77 3.04 19.07
N LYS A 116 0.48 3.50 18.89
CA LYS A 116 1.28 4.08 19.96
C LYS A 116 0.66 5.38 20.50
N VAL A 117 0.33 6.32 19.60
CA VAL A 117 -0.26 7.62 19.99
C VAL A 117 -1.63 7.45 20.65
N LEU A 118 -2.46 6.54 20.12
CA LEU A 118 -3.76 6.23 20.73
C LEU A 118 -3.64 5.64 22.13
N ALA A 119 -2.62 4.81 22.38
CA ALA A 119 -2.35 4.27 23.72
C ALA A 119 -1.89 5.34 24.72
N GLU A 120 -1.25 6.40 24.23
CA GLU A 120 -0.83 7.57 25.01
C GLU A 120 -1.96 8.62 25.15
N GLY A 121 -3.09 8.43 24.46
CA GLY A 121 -4.25 9.31 24.51
C GLY A 121 -4.17 10.55 23.60
N GLY A 122 -3.23 10.57 22.66
CA GLY A 122 -3.07 11.66 21.69
C GLY A 122 -3.91 11.50 20.42
N ASP A 123 -3.80 12.47 19.52
CA ASP A 123 -4.53 12.50 18.26
C ASP A 123 -3.80 11.68 17.17
N PRO A 124 -4.41 10.65 16.58
CA PRO A 124 -3.77 9.83 15.55
C PRO A 124 -3.61 10.59 14.23
N SER A 125 -2.65 10.15 13.42
CA SER A 125 -2.53 10.62 12.05
C SER A 125 -3.69 10.13 11.18
N VAL A 126 -4.05 10.93 10.18
CA VAL A 126 -5.03 10.59 9.15
C VAL A 126 -4.29 10.36 7.84
N ALA A 127 -4.60 9.26 7.16
CA ALA A 127 -3.99 8.91 5.89
C ALA A 127 -5.00 8.32 4.91
N GLN A 128 -4.71 8.46 3.63
CA GLN A 128 -5.46 7.87 2.53
C GLN A 128 -4.67 6.74 1.88
N THR A 129 -5.34 5.65 1.51
CA THR A 129 -4.70 4.56 0.75
C THR A 129 -4.24 5.08 -0.61
N VAL A 130 -3.04 4.70 -1.03
CA VAL A 130 -2.51 5.03 -2.35
C VAL A 130 -2.31 3.77 -3.20
N LEU A 131 -2.78 3.82 -4.44
CA LEU A 131 -2.48 2.81 -5.44
C LEU A 131 -1.16 3.15 -6.14
N LEU A 132 -0.16 2.29 -5.98
CA LEU A 132 1.13 2.39 -6.66
C LEU A 132 1.21 1.41 -7.81
N GLY A 133 1.79 1.82 -8.94
CA GLY A 133 2.19 0.89 -9.99
C GLY A 133 3.21 -0.13 -9.47
N LEU A 134 3.28 -1.31 -10.09
CA LEU A 134 4.12 -2.44 -9.62
C LEU A 134 5.59 -2.07 -9.38
N ILE A 135 6.19 -1.33 -10.31
CA ILE A 135 7.58 -0.87 -10.21
C ILE A 135 7.75 0.02 -8.98
N LYS A 136 6.85 1.00 -8.79
CA LYS A 136 6.89 1.91 -7.64
C LYS A 136 6.62 1.18 -6.33
N ALA A 137 5.71 0.21 -6.31
CA ALA A 137 5.46 -0.63 -5.14
C ALA A 137 6.69 -1.48 -4.77
N ALA A 138 7.39 -2.04 -5.77
CA ALA A 138 8.60 -2.84 -5.56
C ALA A 138 9.78 -2.00 -5.04
N LEU A 139 9.95 -0.76 -5.54
CA LEU A 139 10.97 0.18 -5.06
C LEU A 139 10.69 0.72 -3.65
N ASN A 140 9.42 0.78 -3.24
CA ASN A 140 9.00 1.28 -1.93
C ASN A 140 8.81 0.16 -0.88
N THR A 141 9.47 -0.99 -1.05
CA THR A 141 9.51 -2.04 -0.01
C THR A 141 10.32 -1.58 1.20
N ALA A 142 10.09 -2.20 2.36
CA ALA A 142 10.82 -1.89 3.60
C ALA A 142 12.30 -2.33 3.54
N SER A 143 12.60 -3.36 2.76
CA SER A 143 13.97 -3.84 2.56
C SER A 143 14.70 -3.02 1.51
N TRP A 144 15.72 -2.27 1.93
CA TRP A 144 16.57 -1.57 1.00
C TRP A 144 17.44 -2.54 0.18
N LEU A 145 17.80 -3.72 0.71
CA LEU A 145 18.53 -4.75 -0.06
C LEU A 145 17.69 -5.26 -1.24
N SER A 146 16.42 -5.58 -0.98
CA SER A 146 15.48 -6.03 -2.01
C SER A 146 15.14 -4.92 -3.00
N ALA A 147 15.06 -3.66 -2.57
CA ALA A 147 14.82 -2.52 -3.45
C ALA A 147 16.03 -2.26 -4.36
N ALA A 148 17.24 -2.22 -3.79
CA ALA A 148 18.49 -1.94 -4.51
C ALA A 148 18.82 -3.04 -5.54
N SER A 149 18.43 -4.29 -5.27
CA SER A 149 18.59 -5.40 -6.21
C SER A 149 17.54 -5.42 -7.34
N PHE A 150 16.51 -4.57 -7.28
CA PHE A 150 15.48 -4.51 -8.31
C PHE A 150 15.83 -3.48 -9.39
N GLN A 151 15.86 -2.20 -9.03
CA GLN A 151 16.19 -1.07 -9.91
C GLN A 151 16.77 0.10 -9.09
N GLU A 152 17.32 1.12 -9.77
CA GLU A 152 17.78 2.37 -9.15
C GLU A 152 18.81 2.18 -8.01
N THR A 153 19.68 1.18 -8.13
CA THR A 153 20.61 0.73 -7.08
C THR A 153 21.37 1.85 -6.38
N THR A 154 21.96 2.79 -7.15
CA THR A 154 22.71 3.92 -6.59
C THR A 154 21.83 4.79 -5.70
N ARG A 155 20.63 5.16 -6.16
CA ARG A 155 19.71 6.01 -5.40
C ARG A 155 19.28 5.34 -4.10
N VAL A 156 18.86 4.07 -4.19
CA VAL A 156 18.38 3.30 -3.04
C VAL A 156 19.48 3.15 -1.97
N LEU A 157 20.72 2.83 -2.38
CA LEU A 157 21.85 2.69 -1.45
C LEU A 157 22.22 4.03 -0.81
N THR A 158 22.22 5.13 -1.57
CA THR A 158 22.48 6.47 -1.03
C THR A 158 21.44 6.87 0.02
N GLU A 159 20.15 6.71 -0.27
CA GLU A 159 19.07 7.03 0.67
C GLU A 159 19.15 6.15 1.94
N ALA A 160 19.43 4.86 1.78
CA ALA A 160 19.59 3.95 2.91
C ALA A 160 20.79 4.31 3.78
N ALA A 161 21.92 4.69 3.18
CA ALA A 161 23.13 5.09 3.89
C ALA A 161 22.94 6.41 4.66
N ILE A 162 22.35 7.43 4.02
CA ILE A 162 22.07 8.74 4.65
C ILE A 162 21.11 8.57 5.84
N SER A 163 20.10 7.71 5.68
CA SER A 163 19.07 7.50 6.71
C SER A 163 19.46 6.45 7.76
N GLY A 164 20.64 5.81 7.64
CA GLY A 164 21.06 4.73 8.53
C GLY A 164 20.10 3.52 8.55
N LYS A 165 19.45 3.20 7.42
CA LYS A 165 18.42 2.15 7.38
C LYS A 165 18.99 0.77 7.68
N VAL A 166 18.34 0.06 8.61
CA VAL A 166 18.66 -1.34 8.94
C VAL A 166 17.69 -2.27 8.22
N ASP A 167 18.23 -3.20 7.42
CA ASP A 167 17.43 -4.24 6.78
C ASP A 167 17.14 -5.39 7.77
N ARG A 168 15.86 -5.71 7.95
CA ARG A 168 15.42 -6.74 8.91
C ARG A 168 15.38 -8.16 8.31
N LEU A 169 15.75 -8.35 7.04
CA LEU A 169 15.84 -9.66 6.37
C LEU A 169 14.56 -10.50 6.50
N ARG A 170 13.39 -9.87 6.36
CA ARG A 170 12.09 -10.55 6.51
C ARG A 170 11.58 -11.13 5.19
N GLY A 171 12.13 -10.70 4.07
CA GLY A 171 11.73 -11.09 2.72
C GLY A 171 12.58 -12.21 2.14
N LEU A 172 12.17 -12.69 0.97
CA LEU A 172 12.88 -13.76 0.27
C LEU A 172 14.19 -13.26 -0.34
N LYS A 173 14.16 -12.12 -1.06
CA LYS A 173 15.30 -11.59 -1.81
C LYS A 173 16.48 -11.26 -0.91
N GLU A 174 16.22 -10.62 0.22
CA GLU A 174 17.27 -10.28 1.19
C GLU A 174 18.03 -11.52 1.68
N ASN A 175 17.29 -12.57 2.05
CA ASN A 175 17.88 -13.80 2.55
C ASN A 175 18.65 -14.55 1.46
N VAL A 176 18.14 -14.53 0.21
CA VAL A 176 18.87 -15.09 -0.94
C VAL A 176 20.18 -14.34 -1.18
N ILE A 177 20.18 -13.01 -1.16
CA ILE A 177 21.38 -12.19 -1.40
C ILE A 177 22.45 -12.45 -0.34
N ILE A 178 22.05 -12.61 0.92
CA ILE A 178 22.97 -12.86 2.05
C ILE A 178 23.36 -14.35 2.16
N GLY A 179 22.68 -15.26 1.47
CA GLY A 179 22.93 -16.70 1.53
C GLY A 179 22.35 -17.39 2.78
N LYS A 180 21.32 -16.80 3.40
CA LYS A 180 20.55 -17.42 4.50
C LYS A 180 19.38 -18.24 3.97
N LEU A 181 18.87 -19.14 4.81
CA LEU A 181 17.64 -19.85 4.51
C LEU A 181 16.50 -18.86 4.29
N ILE A 182 15.66 -19.06 3.29
CA ILE A 182 14.54 -18.16 2.98
C ILE A 182 13.37 -18.39 3.95
N PRO A 183 12.59 -17.36 4.32
CA PRO A 183 11.41 -17.49 5.19
C PRO A 183 10.18 -18.04 4.45
N ALA A 184 10.34 -19.15 3.72
CA ALA A 184 9.28 -19.84 3.01
C ALA A 184 9.58 -21.34 2.90
N GLY A 185 8.54 -22.16 2.69
CA GLY A 185 8.67 -23.61 2.60
C GLY A 185 9.31 -24.19 3.88
N THR A 186 10.33 -25.03 3.72
CA THR A 186 11.07 -25.66 4.83
C THR A 186 11.80 -24.65 5.74
N GLY A 187 12.05 -23.44 5.25
CA GLY A 187 12.64 -22.39 6.08
C GLY A 187 11.67 -21.73 7.04
N LEU A 188 10.35 -21.90 6.85
CA LEU A 188 9.35 -21.29 7.73
C LEU A 188 9.50 -21.78 9.17
N ASP A 189 9.65 -23.09 9.35
CA ASP A 189 9.81 -23.75 10.65
C ASP A 189 11.07 -23.25 11.38
N TYR A 190 12.15 -23.00 10.63
CA TYR A 190 13.39 -22.44 11.18
C TYR A 190 13.15 -21.05 11.76
N TYR A 191 12.51 -20.15 11.01
CA TYR A 191 12.22 -18.79 11.48
C TYR A 191 11.16 -18.75 12.59
N GLN A 192 10.19 -19.67 12.59
CA GLN A 192 9.22 -19.80 13.68
C GLN A 192 9.90 -20.15 14.99
N LYS A 193 10.75 -21.19 15.00
CA LYS A 193 11.53 -21.58 16.19
C LYS A 193 12.43 -20.46 16.68
N LEU A 194 13.14 -19.80 15.76
CA LEU A 194 13.98 -18.65 16.10
C LEU A 194 13.18 -17.51 16.77
N ARG A 195 11.94 -17.29 16.30
CA ARG A 195 11.02 -16.30 16.87
C ARG A 195 10.51 -16.72 18.24
N GLU A 196 10.20 -18.00 18.44
CA GLU A 196 9.79 -18.54 19.73
C GLU A 196 10.92 -18.49 20.77
N GLU A 197 12.14 -18.86 20.37
CA GLU A 197 13.34 -18.82 21.22
C GLU A 197 13.68 -17.39 21.63
N SER A 198 13.66 -16.45 20.67
CA SER A 198 13.85 -15.03 20.99
C SER A 198 12.77 -14.51 21.94
N PHE A 199 11.50 -14.87 21.73
CA PHE A 199 10.42 -14.45 22.62
C PHE A 199 10.61 -14.98 24.06
N LYS A 200 11.05 -16.24 24.22
CA LYS A 200 11.39 -16.81 25.53
C LYS A 200 12.55 -16.07 26.19
N MET A 201 13.62 -15.80 25.45
CA MET A 201 14.75 -15.02 25.96
C MET A 201 14.32 -13.63 26.44
N PHE A 202 13.45 -12.93 25.70
CA PHE A 202 12.94 -11.63 26.12
C PHE A 202 12.03 -11.70 27.36
N ALA A 203 11.24 -12.76 27.50
CA ALA A 203 10.40 -12.98 28.67
C ALA A 203 11.20 -13.32 29.94
N GLU A 204 12.39 -13.90 29.78
CA GLU A 204 13.31 -14.28 30.86
C GLU A 204 14.27 -13.15 31.27
N LEU A 205 14.31 -12.04 30.53
CA LEU A 205 15.11 -10.87 30.93
C LEU A 205 14.52 -10.22 32.19
N PRO A 206 15.35 -9.88 33.19
CA PRO A 206 14.88 -9.17 34.36
C PRO A 206 14.26 -7.83 33.95
N GLN A 207 13.06 -7.54 34.46
CA GLN A 207 12.39 -6.27 34.25
C GLN A 207 13.32 -5.11 34.68
N PRO A 208 13.42 -4.03 33.90
CA PRO A 208 14.25 -2.89 34.28
C PRO A 208 13.79 -2.39 35.66
N VAL A 209 14.74 -2.33 36.59
CA VAL A 209 14.51 -1.82 37.94
C VAL A 209 14.02 -0.38 37.78
N PRO A 210 12.86 0.01 38.34
CA PRO A 210 12.38 1.38 38.22
C PRO A 210 13.45 2.32 38.77
N ALA A 211 13.83 3.33 37.99
CA ALA A 211 14.79 4.33 38.41
C ALA A 211 14.30 4.96 39.72
N SER A 212 15.02 4.72 40.81
CA SER A 212 14.75 5.33 42.10
C SER A 212 14.90 6.85 41.96
N SER A 213 13.80 7.55 42.25
CA SER A 213 13.66 9.00 42.39
C SER A 213 14.76 9.65 43.24
#